data_AF-A0A6A5FNA0-F1
#
_entry.id   AF-A0A6A5FNA0-F1
#
_cell.length_a   1.000
_cell.length_b   1.000
_cell.length_c   1.000
_cell.angle_alpha   90.00
_cell.angle_beta   90.00
_cell.angle_gamma   90.00
#
_symmetry.space_group_name_H-M   'P 1'
#
loop_
_entity.id
_entity.type
_entity.pdbx_description
1 polymer ?
#
loop_
_entity_poly.entity_id
_entity_poly.type
_entity_poly.pdbx_seq_one_letter_code
_entity_poly.pdbx_strand_id
1 'polypeptide(L)'
;MIGKLKQNLLLACLVISSVTVFYLGRHAMECHHRIEERSQPGGILSLSALGGSMRTTLRTGQNLSTPFVYNKDMPLIFIGGVPRSGTTLMRAMLDAHPEVRCGEETRVIPRILAMKQMWSRSGREKMRLDEAGVTDEVLDAAMQAFLLEIIVKHGEPANFLCNKDPFALKSLSYLAKIFPHAKFVLMIRDGRASVHSMISRKVTIAGFDLGSYRDCLTKWNRAIETMYTQCLEAADKCLPMHYEQLVLHPEKWMKTLLKFLDVPWNDAVLHHEELIGKAGGVSLSKVERSTDQVIKPVNVEALSKWVGKIPADVVRDMAVIAPMLSRLGYDPHANPPNYGRPDPKVLDNTIRVFKDSEVRRETQPQLGAAGVPSPQHTGTEVQWNRNTWTSSHPSVLGRGTFQRSHDHSGTFSSPESATLWPSMLYCTKK
;
A
#
# COMPACT_ATOMS: atom_id res chain seq x y z
N MET A 1 30.87 -42.57 46.06
CA MET A 1 29.77 -42.79 45.08
C MET A 1 29.63 -41.67 44.03
N ILE A 2 30.00 -40.42 44.32
CA ILE A 2 29.85 -39.29 43.38
C ILE A 2 30.76 -39.33 42.14
N GLY A 3 31.96 -39.93 42.24
CA GLY A 3 32.90 -40.02 41.10
C GLY A 3 32.41 -40.93 39.95
N LYS A 4 31.86 -42.10 40.28
CA LYS A 4 31.33 -43.05 39.28
C LYS A 4 30.09 -42.49 38.56
N LEU A 5 29.27 -41.68 39.23
CA LEU A 5 28.09 -41.06 38.64
C LEU A 5 28.47 -39.99 37.60
N LYS A 6 29.48 -39.15 37.90
CA LYS A 6 29.98 -38.14 36.95
C LYS A 6 30.61 -38.78 35.70
N GLN A 7 31.34 -39.88 35.89
CA GLN A 7 31.99 -40.57 34.79
C GLN A 7 30.99 -41.28 33.86
N ASN A 8 29.95 -41.89 34.44
CA ASN A 8 28.86 -42.49 33.66
C ASN A 8 28.03 -41.43 32.90
N LEU A 9 27.82 -40.25 33.49
CA LEU A 9 27.10 -39.15 32.84
C LEU A 9 27.89 -38.56 31.65
N LEU A 10 29.21 -38.42 31.81
CA LEU A 10 30.09 -37.96 30.72
C LEU A 10 30.11 -38.97 29.56
N LEU A 11 30.18 -40.27 29.87
CA LEU A 11 30.08 -41.33 28.86
C LEU A 11 28.73 -41.32 28.14
N ALA A 12 27.62 -41.14 28.86
CA ALA A 12 26.30 -41.04 28.24
C ALA A 12 26.19 -39.82 27.31
N CYS A 13 26.70 -38.66 27.72
CA CYS A 13 26.71 -37.46 26.87
C CYS A 13 27.55 -37.65 25.60
N LEU A 14 28.68 -38.36 25.69
CA LEU A 14 29.57 -38.63 24.55
C LEU A 14 28.96 -39.63 23.56
N VAL A 15 28.22 -40.62 24.06
CA VAL A 15 27.46 -41.55 23.22
C VAL A 15 26.28 -40.83 22.54
N ILE A 16 25.54 -39.99 23.26
CA ILE A 16 24.41 -39.25 22.69
C ILE A 16 24.89 -38.27 21.62
N SER A 17 25.98 -37.53 21.87
CA SER A 17 26.51 -36.57 20.89
C SER A 17 27.03 -37.26 19.63
N SER A 18 27.75 -38.37 19.76
CA SER A 18 28.23 -39.15 18.60
C SER A 18 27.10 -39.75 17.78
N VAL A 19 26.06 -40.31 18.41
CA VAL A 19 24.86 -40.81 17.71
C VAL A 19 24.12 -39.69 16.98
N THR A 20 24.02 -38.51 17.60
CA THR A 20 23.34 -37.35 16.98
C THR A 20 24.09 -36.83 15.76
N VAL A 21 25.43 -36.73 15.84
CA VAL A 21 26.27 -36.34 14.70
C VAL A 21 26.18 -37.36 13.57
N PHE A 22 26.15 -38.66 13.90
CA PHE A 22 26.02 -39.72 12.89
C PHE A 22 24.64 -39.71 12.21
N TYR A 23 23.56 -39.46 12.97
CA TYR A 23 22.20 -39.33 12.41
C TYR A 23 22.04 -38.09 11.52
N LEU A 24 22.60 -36.95 11.94
CA LEU A 24 22.59 -35.73 11.12
C LEU A 24 23.45 -35.89 9.86
N GLY A 25 24.59 -36.59 9.95
CA GLY A 25 25.43 -36.92 8.80
C GLY A 25 24.73 -37.83 7.78
N ARG A 26 24.00 -38.86 8.23
CA ARG A 26 23.20 -39.71 7.33
C ARG A 26 22.08 -38.93 6.62
N HIS A 27 21.39 -38.03 7.32
CA HIS A 27 20.35 -37.19 6.69
C HIS A 27 20.90 -36.19 5.67
N ALA A 28 22.12 -35.67 5.90
CA ALA A 28 22.79 -34.79 4.94
C ALA A 28 23.21 -35.54 3.65
N MET A 29 23.66 -36.79 3.78
CA MET A 29 24.06 -37.61 2.61
C MET A 29 22.85 -38.07 1.77
N GLU A 30 21.71 -38.37 2.39
CA GLU A 30 20.46 -38.70 1.67
C GLU A 30 19.91 -37.51 0.85
N CYS A 31 20.13 -36.27 1.31
CA CYS A 31 19.76 -35.06 0.56
C CYS A 31 20.68 -34.79 -0.64
N HIS A 32 21.95 -35.20 -0.58
CA HIS A 32 22.89 -35.02 -1.68
C HIS A 32 22.61 -36.02 -2.81
N HIS A 33 22.30 -37.28 -2.48
CA HIS A 33 22.03 -38.31 -3.48
C HIS A 33 20.76 -38.04 -4.31
N ARG A 34 19.76 -37.34 -3.74
CA ARG A 34 18.54 -36.92 -4.47
C ARG A 34 18.72 -35.71 -5.39
N ILE A 35 19.82 -34.96 -5.26
CA ILE A 35 20.12 -33.82 -6.13
C ILE A 35 20.93 -34.27 -7.36
N GLU A 36 21.77 -35.30 -7.24
CA GLU A 36 22.56 -35.84 -8.35
C GLU A 36 21.73 -36.66 -9.35
N GLU A 37 20.69 -37.41 -8.92
CA GLU A 37 19.83 -38.15 -9.86
C GLU A 37 18.91 -37.29 -10.73
N ARG A 38 18.75 -35.99 -10.41
CA ARG A 38 17.97 -35.04 -11.22
C ARG A 38 18.81 -34.21 -12.20
N SER A 39 20.13 -34.47 -12.26
CA SER A 39 21.09 -33.59 -12.92
C SER A 39 22.01 -34.38 -13.87
N GLN A 40 21.47 -34.88 -14.98
CA GLN A 40 22.26 -35.32 -16.15
C GLN A 40 21.52 -34.99 -17.47
N PRO A 41 22.25 -34.80 -18.58
CA PRO A 41 22.21 -33.55 -19.33
C PRO A 41 21.57 -33.66 -20.72
N GLY A 42 20.78 -32.66 -21.10
CA GLY A 42 20.28 -32.48 -22.46
C GLY A 42 20.87 -31.24 -23.12
N GLY A 43 21.78 -31.45 -24.07
CA GLY A 43 22.02 -30.52 -25.18
C GLY A 43 23.02 -29.39 -24.95
N ILE A 44 24.26 -29.61 -25.41
CA ILE A 44 25.24 -28.57 -25.72
C ILE A 44 24.64 -27.63 -26.79
N LEU A 45 24.57 -26.34 -26.51
CA LEU A 45 24.54 -25.29 -27.53
C LEU A 45 25.64 -24.27 -27.23
N SER A 46 26.43 -24.01 -28.27
CA SER A 46 27.66 -23.21 -28.26
C SER A 46 27.41 -21.73 -27.98
N LEU A 47 28.37 -21.12 -27.29
CA LEU A 47 28.52 -19.69 -27.02
C LEU A 47 28.74 -18.92 -28.34
N SER A 48 27.78 -18.11 -28.78
CA SER A 48 28.01 -16.92 -29.65
C SER A 48 26.71 -16.26 -30.12
N ALA A 49 26.07 -15.45 -29.26
CA ALA A 49 25.19 -14.36 -29.68
C ALA A 49 24.92 -13.40 -28.50
N LEU A 50 25.76 -12.39 -28.39
CA LEU A 50 25.54 -11.20 -27.55
C LEU A 50 24.32 -10.41 -28.05
N GLY A 51 23.54 -9.86 -27.12
CA GLY A 51 22.72 -8.65 -27.33
C GLY A 51 21.29 -8.87 -27.80
N GLY A 52 20.42 -9.40 -26.95
CA GLY A 52 18.98 -9.50 -27.22
C GLY A 52 18.13 -9.04 -26.05
N SER A 53 17.38 -7.96 -26.22
CA SER A 53 16.29 -7.54 -25.31
C SER A 53 15.35 -8.74 -25.06
N MET A 54 15.14 -9.09 -23.78
CA MET A 54 14.23 -10.18 -23.41
C MET A 54 12.81 -9.85 -23.90
N ARG A 55 12.38 -10.55 -24.95
CA ARG A 55 11.01 -10.50 -25.48
C ARG A 55 10.23 -11.68 -24.91
N THR A 56 9.26 -11.40 -24.05
CA THR A 56 8.33 -12.42 -23.54
C THR A 56 7.02 -12.35 -24.34
N THR A 57 6.61 -13.47 -24.94
CA THR A 57 5.38 -13.59 -25.74
C THR A 57 4.28 -14.31 -24.96
N LEU A 58 3.10 -13.70 -24.84
CA LEU A 58 1.92 -14.37 -24.28
C LEU A 58 1.09 -15.06 -25.38
N ARG A 59 0.68 -16.32 -25.19
CA ARG A 59 -0.38 -16.97 -25.97
C ARG A 59 -1.66 -17.01 -25.13
N THR A 60 -2.61 -16.13 -25.41
CA THR A 60 -3.96 -16.15 -24.83
C THR A 60 -4.93 -16.86 -25.77
N GLY A 61 -5.83 -17.67 -25.20
CA GLY A 61 -6.80 -18.52 -25.91
C GLY A 61 -7.98 -17.76 -26.54
N GLN A 62 -7.71 -16.71 -27.32
CA GLN A 62 -8.65 -16.10 -28.25
C GLN A 62 -7.87 -15.70 -29.51
N ASN A 63 -8.46 -15.88 -30.70
CA ASN A 63 -7.86 -15.66 -32.02
C ASN A 63 -7.27 -14.24 -32.20
N LEU A 64 -6.07 -14.01 -31.68
CA LEU A 64 -5.19 -12.91 -32.04
C LEU A 64 -3.93 -13.54 -32.62
N SER A 65 -3.75 -13.35 -33.92
CA SER A 65 -2.67 -13.91 -34.74
C SER A 65 -1.26 -13.35 -34.43
N THR A 66 -1.09 -12.61 -33.33
CA THR A 66 0.20 -12.09 -32.87
C THR A 66 0.28 -12.11 -31.33
N PRO A 67 1.35 -12.68 -30.74
CA PRO A 67 1.54 -12.63 -29.29
C PRO A 67 1.73 -11.20 -28.80
N PHE A 68 1.10 -10.83 -27.69
CA PHE A 68 1.34 -9.55 -27.01
C PHE A 68 2.78 -9.53 -26.48
N VAL A 69 3.62 -8.64 -27.02
CA VAL A 69 5.03 -8.49 -26.65
C VAL A 69 5.19 -7.31 -25.72
N TYR A 70 5.81 -7.53 -24.56
CA TYR A 70 6.11 -6.50 -23.57
C TYR A 70 7.57 -6.57 -23.14
N ASN A 71 8.14 -5.42 -22.78
CA ASN A 71 9.51 -5.28 -22.29
C ASN A 71 9.65 -3.99 -21.46
N LYS A 72 10.83 -3.75 -20.87
CA LYS A 72 11.09 -2.60 -19.99
C LYS A 72 11.01 -1.23 -20.67
N ASP A 73 11.07 -1.18 -21.99
CA ASP A 73 11.09 0.05 -22.78
C ASP A 73 9.68 0.46 -23.27
N MET A 74 8.64 -0.27 -22.88
CA MET A 74 7.25 0.07 -23.20
C MET A 74 6.78 1.33 -22.44
N PRO A 75 5.85 2.12 -23.01
CA PRO A 75 5.35 3.35 -22.40
C PRO A 75 4.35 3.05 -21.26
N LEU A 76 4.86 2.68 -20.09
CA LEU A 76 4.04 2.43 -18.90
C LEU A 76 3.52 3.72 -18.27
N ILE A 77 2.30 3.67 -17.74
CA ILE A 77 1.71 4.78 -16.97
C ILE A 77 1.63 4.38 -15.51
N PHE A 78 2.21 5.16 -14.61
CA PHE A 78 2.09 4.94 -13.15
C PHE A 78 1.30 6.06 -12.50
N ILE A 79 0.16 5.70 -11.90
CA ILE A 79 -0.70 6.64 -11.18
C ILE A 79 -0.51 6.40 -9.68
N GLY A 80 -0.27 7.47 -8.93
CA GLY A 80 -0.21 7.38 -7.47
C GLY A 80 -0.44 8.70 -6.77
N GLY A 81 0.08 8.79 -5.55
CA GLY A 81 -0.22 9.87 -4.60
C GLY A 81 -0.67 9.30 -3.27
N VAL A 82 -0.98 10.15 -2.29
CA VAL A 82 -1.48 9.65 -1.01
C VAL A 82 -2.87 9.01 -1.23
N PRO A 83 -3.17 7.83 -0.65
CA PRO A 83 -4.52 7.27 -0.73
C PRO A 83 -5.58 8.31 -0.35
N ARG A 84 -6.76 8.22 -0.98
CA ARG A 84 -7.88 9.18 -0.87
C ARG A 84 -7.69 10.51 -1.61
N SER A 85 -6.70 10.61 -2.49
CA SER A 85 -6.46 11.77 -3.37
C SER A 85 -7.08 11.66 -4.78
N GLY A 86 -8.06 10.77 -4.98
CA GLY A 86 -8.71 10.60 -6.29
C GLY A 86 -7.98 9.68 -7.28
N THR A 87 -6.98 8.90 -6.83
CA THR A 87 -6.22 7.97 -7.69
C THR A 87 -7.10 6.91 -8.39
N THR A 88 -8.13 6.39 -7.72
CA THR A 88 -9.07 5.44 -8.36
C THR A 88 -9.95 6.11 -9.41
N LEU A 89 -10.35 7.39 -9.20
CA LEU A 89 -11.09 8.13 -10.22
C LEU A 89 -10.20 8.36 -11.45
N MET A 90 -8.96 8.79 -11.24
CA MET A 90 -8.00 9.02 -12.30
C MET A 90 -7.78 7.78 -13.17
N ARG A 91 -7.48 6.64 -12.54
CA ARG A 91 -7.26 5.40 -13.30
C ARG A 91 -8.54 4.92 -14.00
N ALA A 92 -9.73 5.16 -13.43
CA ALA A 92 -10.99 4.75 -14.04
C ALA A 92 -11.31 5.59 -15.28
N MET A 93 -11.03 6.89 -15.24
CA MET A 93 -11.14 7.76 -16.42
C MET A 93 -10.16 7.35 -17.53
N LEU A 94 -8.97 6.84 -17.17
CA LEU A 94 -8.03 6.28 -18.15
C LEU A 94 -8.46 4.88 -18.66
N ASP A 95 -8.93 3.98 -17.79
CA ASP A 95 -9.49 2.67 -18.17
C ASP A 95 -10.69 2.79 -19.13
N ALA A 96 -11.37 3.93 -19.12
CA ALA A 96 -12.45 4.22 -20.07
C ALA A 96 -11.93 4.50 -21.50
N HIS A 97 -10.64 4.80 -21.66
CA HIS A 97 -10.02 4.98 -22.98
C HIS A 97 -9.79 3.61 -23.64
N PRO A 98 -10.21 3.39 -24.90
CA PRO A 98 -10.16 2.07 -25.54
C PRO A 98 -8.74 1.49 -25.74
N GLU A 99 -7.72 2.35 -25.67
CA GLU A 99 -6.31 1.96 -25.81
C GLU A 99 -5.55 1.81 -24.48
N VAL A 100 -6.15 2.17 -23.34
CA VAL A 100 -5.46 2.22 -22.04
C VAL A 100 -6.08 1.23 -21.07
N ARG A 101 -5.24 0.45 -20.37
CA ARG A 101 -5.69 -0.40 -19.26
C ARG A 101 -4.82 -0.20 -18.02
N CYS A 102 -5.43 0.30 -16.96
CA CYS A 102 -4.91 0.36 -15.60
C CYS A 102 -5.32 -0.86 -14.77
N GLY A 103 -6.62 -1.10 -14.60
CA GLY A 103 -7.15 -2.13 -13.69
C GLY A 103 -7.11 -1.77 -12.20
N GLU A 104 -7.18 -2.78 -11.35
CA GLU A 104 -7.23 -2.67 -9.88
C GLU A 104 -5.88 -2.39 -9.21
N GLU A 105 -5.89 -2.07 -7.91
CA GLU A 105 -4.66 -1.99 -7.12
C GLU A 105 -4.02 -3.37 -6.99
N THR A 106 -2.77 -3.51 -7.42
CA THR A 106 -2.05 -4.79 -7.38
C THR A 106 -1.63 -5.16 -5.95
N ARG A 107 -1.42 -4.15 -5.10
CA ARG A 107 -0.96 -4.25 -3.69
C ARG A 107 0.45 -4.80 -3.52
N VAL A 108 0.90 -5.71 -4.39
CA VAL A 108 2.20 -6.37 -4.34
C VAL A 108 3.33 -5.46 -4.84
N ILE A 109 3.06 -4.61 -5.84
CA ILE A 109 4.04 -3.66 -6.40
C ILE A 109 4.61 -2.72 -5.33
N PRO A 110 3.82 -1.97 -4.55
CA PRO A 110 4.38 -1.08 -3.52
C PRO A 110 5.10 -1.85 -2.40
N ARG A 111 4.75 -3.13 -2.15
CA ARG A 111 5.43 -3.96 -1.15
C ARG A 111 6.83 -4.37 -1.60
N ILE A 112 6.97 -4.88 -2.82
CA ILE A 112 8.29 -5.26 -3.35
C ILE A 112 9.19 -4.03 -3.56
N LEU A 113 8.61 -2.90 -3.99
CA LEU A 113 9.34 -1.63 -4.07
C LEU A 113 9.85 -1.17 -2.71
N ALA A 114 9.05 -1.30 -1.65
CA ALA A 114 9.48 -0.99 -0.29
C ALA A 114 10.61 -1.93 0.19
N MET A 115 10.52 -3.23 -0.11
CA MET A 115 11.58 -4.20 0.21
C MET A 115 12.90 -3.85 -0.49
N LYS A 116 12.86 -3.60 -1.81
CA LYS A 116 14.04 -3.15 -2.56
C LYS A 116 14.64 -1.87 -1.99
N GLN A 117 13.79 -0.90 -1.62
CA GLN A 117 14.24 0.35 -1.01
C GLN A 117 14.92 0.11 0.36
N MET A 118 14.43 -0.83 1.17
CA MET A 118 15.06 -1.19 2.45
C MET A 118 16.45 -1.79 2.25
N TRP A 119 16.63 -2.69 1.29
CA TRP A 119 17.94 -3.26 0.96
C TRP A 119 18.93 -2.18 0.53
N SER A 120 18.51 -1.27 -0.36
CA SER A 120 19.38 -0.20 -0.86
C SER A 120 19.72 0.87 0.19
N ARG A 121 18.87 1.09 1.21
CA ARG A 121 19.15 2.06 2.28
C ARG A 121 20.10 1.54 3.36
N SER A 122 20.20 0.23 3.53
CA SER A 122 21.09 -0.38 4.51
C SER A 122 22.47 -0.62 3.88
N GLY A 123 23.46 0.20 4.23
CA GLY A 123 24.82 0.05 3.70
C GLY A 123 25.43 -1.33 3.96
N ARG A 124 25.17 -1.91 5.14
CA ARG A 124 25.63 -3.27 5.48
C ARG A 124 24.94 -4.34 4.61
N GLU A 125 23.65 -4.19 4.35
CA GLU A 125 22.93 -5.17 3.52
C GLU A 125 23.35 -5.05 2.05
N LYS A 126 23.49 -3.81 1.54
CA LYS A 126 24.00 -3.56 0.19
C LYS A 126 25.37 -4.22 -0.01
N MET A 127 26.31 -4.04 0.94
CA MET A 127 27.62 -4.70 0.87
C MET A 127 27.50 -6.23 0.81
N ARG A 128 26.61 -6.84 1.59
CA ARG A 128 26.40 -8.31 1.55
C ARG A 128 25.82 -8.79 0.23
N LEU A 129 24.92 -8.02 -0.36
CA LEU A 129 24.33 -8.31 -1.66
C LEU A 129 25.37 -8.21 -2.78
N ASP A 130 26.19 -7.15 -2.75
CA ASP A 130 27.26 -6.93 -3.72
C ASP A 130 28.30 -8.08 -3.67
N GLU A 131 28.75 -8.48 -2.48
CA GLU A 131 29.66 -9.63 -2.28
C GLU A 131 29.03 -10.98 -2.72
N ALA A 132 27.70 -11.09 -2.70
CA ALA A 132 26.97 -12.26 -3.17
C ALA A 132 26.71 -12.24 -4.69
N GLY A 133 27.20 -11.22 -5.42
CA GLY A 133 26.92 -11.03 -6.85
C GLY A 133 25.50 -10.55 -7.16
N VAL A 134 24.73 -10.14 -6.14
CA VAL A 134 23.37 -9.59 -6.26
C VAL A 134 23.47 -8.07 -6.38
N THR A 135 24.10 -7.60 -7.45
CA THR A 135 24.36 -6.18 -7.70
C THR A 135 23.08 -5.40 -8.02
N ASP A 136 23.18 -4.06 -8.12
CA ASP A 136 22.05 -3.23 -8.53
C ASP A 136 21.52 -3.62 -9.93
N GLU A 137 22.38 -4.05 -10.86
CA GLU A 137 21.96 -4.52 -12.19
C GLU A 137 21.11 -5.79 -12.12
N VAL A 138 21.53 -6.76 -11.29
CA VAL A 138 20.79 -8.02 -11.07
C VAL A 138 19.44 -7.72 -10.41
N LEU A 139 19.43 -6.88 -9.38
CA LEU A 139 18.20 -6.50 -8.70
C LEU A 139 17.26 -5.71 -9.62
N ASP A 140 17.77 -4.77 -10.42
CA ASP A 140 16.96 -3.97 -11.33
C ASP A 140 16.34 -4.84 -12.42
N ALA A 141 17.08 -5.80 -12.98
CA ALA A 141 16.55 -6.77 -13.94
C ALA A 141 15.44 -7.66 -13.31
N ALA A 142 15.66 -8.15 -12.09
CA ALA A 142 14.67 -8.94 -11.36
C ALA A 142 13.40 -8.13 -11.04
N MET A 143 13.57 -6.87 -10.63
CA MET A 143 12.46 -5.94 -10.36
C MET A 143 11.68 -5.61 -11.63
N GLN A 144 12.36 -5.35 -12.75
CA GLN A 144 11.70 -5.13 -14.04
C GLN A 144 10.84 -6.33 -14.44
N ALA A 145 11.40 -7.54 -14.39
CA ALA A 145 10.68 -8.76 -14.75
C ALA A 145 9.46 -8.98 -13.84
N PHE A 146 9.65 -8.86 -12.52
CA PHE A 146 8.56 -9.04 -11.55
C PHE A 146 7.43 -8.02 -11.77
N LEU A 147 7.77 -6.73 -11.90
CA LEU A 147 6.78 -5.67 -12.06
C LEU A 147 6.03 -5.80 -13.38
N LEU A 148 6.72 -6.08 -14.49
CA LEU A 148 6.09 -6.28 -15.80
C LEU A 148 5.13 -7.48 -15.81
N GLU A 149 5.54 -8.60 -15.21
CA GLU A 149 4.70 -9.79 -15.09
C GLU A 149 3.37 -9.47 -14.41
N ILE A 150 3.40 -8.72 -13.30
CA ILE A 150 2.19 -8.27 -12.62
C ILE A 150 1.41 -7.32 -13.52
N ILE A 151 2.00 -6.20 -13.94
CA ILE A 151 1.34 -5.13 -14.71
C ILE A 151 0.67 -5.67 -15.97
N VAL A 152 1.32 -6.58 -16.68
CA VAL A 152 0.81 -7.15 -17.93
C VAL A 152 -0.29 -8.17 -17.68
N LYS A 153 -0.10 -9.09 -16.72
CA LYS A 153 -0.94 -10.29 -16.59
C LYS A 153 -2.10 -10.16 -15.60
N HIS A 154 -2.16 -9.09 -14.78
CA HIS A 154 -3.24 -8.94 -13.81
C HIS A 154 -4.56 -8.44 -14.42
N GLY A 155 -4.60 -8.12 -15.72
CA GLY A 155 -5.79 -7.63 -16.42
C GLY A 155 -5.66 -7.80 -17.94
N GLU A 156 -6.64 -7.28 -18.67
CA GLU A 156 -6.69 -7.40 -20.13
C GLU A 156 -5.51 -6.70 -20.84
N PRO A 157 -5.06 -7.19 -22.00
CA PRO A 157 -4.04 -6.50 -22.79
C PRO A 157 -4.57 -5.17 -23.36
N ALA A 158 -3.70 -4.17 -23.48
CA ALA A 158 -3.99 -2.88 -24.11
C ALA A 158 -2.70 -2.26 -24.67
N ASN A 159 -2.83 -1.27 -25.56
CA ASN A 159 -1.68 -0.58 -26.17
C ASN A 159 -0.86 0.18 -25.11
N PHE A 160 -1.55 0.84 -24.18
CA PHE A 160 -0.96 1.57 -23.08
C PHE A 160 -1.30 0.89 -21.76
N LEU A 161 -0.30 0.26 -21.14
CA LEU A 161 -0.47 -0.34 -19.83
C LEU A 161 -0.23 0.67 -18.72
N CYS A 162 -1.11 0.61 -17.74
CA CYS A 162 -1.13 1.50 -16.61
C CYS A 162 -1.13 0.68 -15.31
N ASN A 163 -0.54 1.23 -14.25
CA ASN A 163 -0.63 0.71 -12.90
C ASN A 163 -1.02 1.83 -11.93
N LYS A 164 -2.00 1.56 -11.07
CA LYS A 164 -2.38 2.44 -9.98
C LYS A 164 -2.21 1.72 -8.66
N ASP A 165 -1.11 2.01 -7.99
CA ASP A 165 -0.86 1.67 -6.59
C ASP A 165 -0.38 2.96 -5.88
N PRO A 166 -1.18 3.56 -4.96
CA PRO A 166 -0.94 4.94 -4.50
C PRO A 166 0.50 5.23 -4.07
N PHE A 167 1.10 4.33 -3.29
CA PHE A 167 2.46 4.48 -2.77
C PHE A 167 3.57 3.90 -3.65
N ALA A 168 3.27 3.39 -4.85
CA ALA A 168 4.33 3.07 -5.82
C ALA A 168 5.16 4.32 -6.16
N LEU A 169 4.54 5.50 -6.16
CA LEU A 169 5.20 6.79 -6.42
C LEU A 169 6.12 7.26 -5.28
N LYS A 170 6.19 6.57 -4.13
CA LYS A 170 7.30 6.77 -3.17
C LYS A 170 8.65 6.30 -3.73
N SER A 171 8.61 5.49 -4.78
CA SER A 171 9.75 4.98 -5.53
C SER A 171 9.71 5.47 -6.98
N LEU A 172 9.13 6.64 -7.24
CA LEU A 172 9.01 7.23 -8.58
C LEU A 172 10.38 7.32 -9.27
N SER A 173 11.39 7.91 -8.63
CA SER A 173 12.73 8.06 -9.23
C SER A 173 13.34 6.70 -9.60
N TYR A 174 13.07 5.67 -8.79
CA TYR A 174 13.53 4.31 -9.07
C TYR A 174 12.77 3.69 -10.25
N LEU A 175 11.44 3.84 -10.29
CA LEU A 175 10.62 3.36 -11.41
C LEU A 175 11.03 4.05 -12.73
N ALA A 176 11.32 5.34 -12.70
CA ALA A 176 11.79 6.10 -13.85
C ALA A 176 13.18 5.65 -14.35
N LYS A 177 14.03 5.14 -13.45
CA LYS A 177 15.32 4.52 -13.79
C LYS A 177 15.11 3.18 -14.52
N ILE A 178 14.28 2.30 -13.97
CA ILE A 178 14.14 0.93 -14.48
C ILE A 178 13.15 0.81 -15.66
N PHE A 179 12.25 1.78 -15.84
CA PHE A 179 11.34 1.89 -16.98
C PHE A 179 11.54 3.26 -17.66
N PRO A 180 12.49 3.38 -18.60
CA PRO A 180 12.92 4.68 -19.12
C PRO A 180 11.83 5.49 -19.84
N HIS A 181 10.85 4.81 -20.44
CA HIS A 181 9.73 5.43 -21.16
C HIS A 181 8.44 5.50 -20.33
N ALA A 182 8.51 5.18 -19.03
CA ALA A 182 7.35 5.32 -18.16
C ALA A 182 7.04 6.79 -17.86
N LYS A 183 5.75 7.10 -17.79
CA LYS A 183 5.23 8.39 -17.34
C LYS A 183 4.44 8.22 -16.04
N PHE A 184 4.44 9.26 -15.22
CA PHE A 184 3.92 9.26 -13.87
C PHE A 184 2.84 10.33 -13.72
N VAL A 185 1.74 9.97 -13.06
CA VAL A 185 0.65 10.88 -12.74
C VAL A 185 0.53 10.93 -11.21
N LEU A 186 1.00 12.03 -10.63
CA LEU A 186 0.95 12.25 -9.19
C LEU A 186 -0.37 12.96 -8.84
N MET A 187 -1.31 12.21 -8.27
CA MET A 187 -2.54 12.79 -7.75
C MET A 187 -2.28 13.55 -6.45
N ILE A 188 -2.67 14.81 -6.46
CA ILE A 188 -2.56 15.76 -5.37
C ILE A 188 -3.97 16.17 -4.96
N ARG A 189 -4.25 16.17 -3.67
CA ARG A 189 -5.51 16.62 -3.10
C ARG A 189 -5.21 17.36 -1.81
N ASP A 190 -6.08 18.27 -1.42
CA ASP A 190 -6.02 18.90 -0.11
C ASP A 190 -5.85 17.82 0.99
N GLY A 191 -4.79 17.96 1.79
CA GLY A 191 -4.45 17.00 2.83
C GLY A 191 -5.55 16.85 3.87
N ARG A 192 -6.30 17.93 4.12
CA ARG A 192 -7.45 17.94 5.03
C ARG A 192 -8.57 17.06 4.50
N ALA A 193 -8.84 17.12 3.20
CA ALA A 193 -9.84 16.26 2.55
C ALA A 193 -9.42 14.78 2.53
N SER A 194 -8.15 14.51 2.22
CA SER A 194 -7.60 13.14 2.18
C SER A 194 -7.62 12.48 3.55
N VAL A 195 -7.17 13.21 4.58
CA VAL A 195 -7.16 12.74 5.98
C VAL A 195 -8.58 12.55 6.52
N HIS A 196 -9.47 13.51 6.30
CA HIS A 196 -10.87 13.33 6.67
C HIS A 196 -11.48 12.10 5.99
N SER A 197 -11.17 11.87 4.71
CA SER A 197 -11.67 10.70 3.98
C SER A 197 -11.14 9.37 4.53
N MET A 198 -9.87 9.27 4.95
CA MET A 198 -9.35 8.02 5.50
C MET A 198 -9.90 7.74 6.90
N ILE A 199 -10.06 8.77 7.74
CA ILE A 199 -10.60 8.65 9.10
C ILE A 199 -12.09 8.29 9.06
N SER A 200 -12.92 9.10 8.38
CA SER A 200 -14.37 8.90 8.33
C SER A 200 -14.78 7.55 7.73
N ARG A 201 -14.03 7.08 6.72
CA ARG A 201 -14.28 5.78 6.08
C ARG A 201 -13.48 4.63 6.71
N LYS A 202 -12.67 4.87 7.75
CA LYS A 202 -11.81 3.83 8.36
C LYS A 202 -10.97 3.09 7.31
N VAL A 203 -10.30 3.83 6.42
CA VAL A 203 -9.40 3.26 5.41
C VAL A 203 -8.03 3.10 6.05
N THR A 204 -7.67 1.86 6.39
CA THR A 204 -6.41 1.56 7.08
C THR A 204 -5.22 1.73 6.14
N ILE A 205 -4.24 2.50 6.59
CA ILE A 205 -2.97 2.72 5.89
C ILE A 205 -1.87 2.41 6.89
N ALA A 206 -0.93 1.53 6.52
CA ALA A 206 0.13 1.12 7.41
C ALA A 206 0.89 2.34 7.95
N GLY A 207 0.98 2.42 9.28
CA GLY A 207 1.63 3.50 9.99
C GLY A 207 0.74 4.72 10.26
N PHE A 208 -0.48 4.87 9.73
CA PHE A 208 -1.37 6.01 10.05
C PHE A 208 -2.28 5.67 11.24
N ASP A 209 -2.32 6.54 12.26
CA ASP A 209 -3.27 6.43 13.36
C ASP A 209 -4.59 7.14 13.02
N LEU A 210 -5.61 6.36 12.68
CA LEU A 210 -6.94 6.87 12.33
C LEU A 210 -7.69 7.52 13.50
N GLY A 211 -7.21 7.36 14.74
CA GLY A 211 -7.71 8.08 15.91
C GLY A 211 -7.25 9.54 15.98
N SER A 212 -6.26 9.95 15.18
CA SER A 212 -5.62 11.26 15.28
C SER A 212 -5.52 11.96 13.93
N TYR A 213 -6.27 13.06 13.75
CA TYR A 213 -6.13 13.95 12.59
C TYR A 213 -4.71 14.52 12.47
N ARG A 214 -4.09 14.88 13.61
CA ARG A 214 -2.73 15.43 13.66
C ARG A 214 -1.71 14.43 13.11
N ASP A 215 -1.80 13.18 13.55
CA ASP A 215 -0.92 12.11 13.09
C ASP A 215 -1.11 11.84 11.59
N CYS A 216 -2.37 11.68 11.17
CA CYS A 216 -2.70 11.45 9.77
C CYS A 216 -2.24 12.59 8.85
N LEU A 217 -2.40 13.86 9.26
CA LEU A 217 -1.91 15.02 8.50
C LEU A 217 -0.38 15.08 8.45
N THR A 218 0.30 14.80 9.56
CA THR A 218 1.77 14.73 9.60
C THR A 218 2.31 13.67 8.63
N LYS A 219 1.67 12.49 8.61
CA LYS A 219 2.08 11.39 7.73
C LYS A 219 1.67 11.62 6.28
N TRP A 220 0.52 12.24 6.03
CA TRP A 220 0.14 12.75 4.71
C TRP A 220 1.22 13.71 4.20
N ASN A 221 1.64 14.68 5.01
CA ASN A 221 2.63 15.69 4.65
C ASN A 221 3.96 15.05 4.23
N ARG A 222 4.50 14.15 5.07
CA ARG A 222 5.75 13.42 4.76
C ARG A 222 5.64 12.59 3.49
N ALA A 223 4.51 11.91 3.29
CA ALA A 223 4.30 11.07 2.12
C ALA A 223 4.22 11.91 0.83
N ILE A 224 3.40 12.96 0.82
CA ILE A 224 3.26 13.82 -0.37
C ILE A 224 4.53 14.61 -0.65
N GLU A 225 5.25 15.07 0.37
CA GLU A 225 6.55 15.72 0.20
C GLU A 225 7.54 14.81 -0.54
N THR A 226 7.64 13.54 -0.13
CA THR A 226 8.52 12.57 -0.80
C THR A 226 8.13 12.38 -2.27
N MET A 227 6.84 12.17 -2.54
CA MET A 227 6.35 11.89 -3.90
C MET A 227 6.44 13.14 -4.80
N TYR A 228 6.14 14.32 -4.26
CA TYR A 228 6.18 15.58 -4.98
C TYR A 228 7.61 15.96 -5.34
N THR A 229 8.56 15.83 -4.41
CA THR A 229 9.98 16.07 -4.70
C THR A 229 10.48 15.17 -5.82
N GLN A 230 10.20 13.86 -5.77
CA GLN A 230 10.60 12.95 -6.86
C GLN A 230 9.90 13.27 -8.19
N CYS A 231 8.65 13.73 -8.15
CA CYS A 231 7.93 14.16 -9.35
C CYS A 231 8.57 15.40 -9.98
N LEU A 232 8.98 16.39 -9.18
CA LEU A 232 9.68 17.57 -9.67
C LEU A 232 11.07 17.25 -10.24
N GLU A 233 11.77 16.28 -9.65
CA GLU A 233 13.06 15.78 -10.19
C GLU A 233 12.90 15.07 -11.54
N ALA A 234 11.72 14.56 -11.84
CA ALA A 234 11.38 13.86 -13.09
C ALA A 234 10.37 14.68 -13.93
N ALA A 235 10.56 15.99 -14.04
CA ALA A 235 9.58 16.92 -14.63
C ALA A 235 9.15 16.58 -16.07
N ASP A 236 10.01 15.93 -16.87
CA ASP A 236 9.71 15.45 -18.22
C ASP A 236 8.84 14.18 -18.23
N LYS A 237 8.82 13.44 -17.12
CA LYS A 237 8.13 12.15 -16.98
C LYS A 237 7.02 12.16 -15.94
N CYS A 238 6.87 13.20 -15.13
CA CYS A 238 5.84 13.26 -14.09
C CYS A 238 4.93 14.48 -14.22
N LEU A 239 3.62 14.23 -14.20
CA LEU A 239 2.58 15.26 -14.18
C LEU A 239 1.89 15.29 -12.80
N PRO A 240 2.11 16.34 -11.99
CA PRO A 240 1.29 16.64 -10.82
C PRO A 240 -0.13 17.02 -11.25
N MET A 241 -1.16 16.39 -10.68
CA MET A 241 -2.56 16.71 -10.97
C MET A 241 -3.38 16.90 -9.70
N HIS A 242 -4.03 18.07 -9.62
CA HIS A 242 -4.92 18.41 -8.52
C HIS A 242 -6.29 17.77 -8.72
N TYR A 243 -6.70 16.94 -7.75
CA TYR A 243 -8.01 16.29 -7.73
C TYR A 243 -9.15 17.29 -7.88
N GLU A 244 -9.08 18.41 -7.16
CA GLU A 244 -10.10 19.45 -7.17
C GLU A 244 -10.24 20.04 -8.57
N GLN A 245 -9.11 20.28 -9.25
CA GLN A 245 -9.12 20.81 -10.60
C GLN A 245 -9.62 19.76 -11.61
N LEU A 246 -9.27 18.48 -11.43
CA LEU A 246 -9.79 17.38 -12.25
C LEU A 246 -11.31 17.26 -12.13
N VAL A 247 -11.88 17.32 -10.92
CA VAL A 247 -13.33 17.19 -10.76
C VAL A 247 -14.10 18.44 -11.13
N LEU A 248 -13.49 19.64 -11.01
CA LEU A 248 -14.10 20.88 -11.46
C LEU A 248 -14.09 21.01 -12.99
N HIS A 249 -13.00 20.58 -13.64
CA HIS A 249 -12.73 20.80 -15.07
C HIS A 249 -12.22 19.53 -15.79
N PRO A 250 -12.99 18.43 -15.82
CA PRO A 250 -12.49 17.12 -16.26
C PRO A 250 -12.02 17.12 -17.72
N GLU A 251 -12.75 17.75 -18.63
CA GLU A 251 -12.37 17.79 -20.06
C GLU A 251 -11.01 18.47 -20.26
N LYS A 252 -10.77 19.62 -19.62
CA LYS A 252 -9.50 20.35 -19.68
C LYS A 252 -8.34 19.50 -19.17
N TRP A 253 -8.50 18.86 -18.02
CA TRP A 253 -7.41 18.09 -17.40
C TRP A 253 -7.17 16.75 -18.08
N MET A 254 -8.21 16.09 -18.59
CA MET A 254 -8.03 14.88 -19.40
C MET A 254 -7.35 15.17 -20.73
N LYS A 255 -7.67 16.29 -21.40
CA LYS A 255 -6.94 16.74 -22.60
C LYS A 255 -5.46 17.00 -22.31
N THR A 256 -5.17 17.69 -21.20
CA THR A 256 -3.79 17.94 -20.74
C THR A 256 -3.07 16.62 -20.44
N LEU A 257 -3.71 15.69 -19.75
CA LEU A 257 -3.15 14.40 -19.39
C LEU A 257 -2.86 13.53 -20.61
N LEU A 258 -3.84 13.33 -21.50
CA LEU A 258 -3.67 12.46 -22.67
C LEU A 258 -2.59 13.01 -23.60
N LYS A 259 -2.52 14.34 -23.78
CA LYS A 259 -1.41 14.99 -24.47
C LYS A 259 -0.07 14.73 -23.78
N PHE A 260 0.00 14.86 -22.45
CA PHE A 260 1.22 14.55 -21.70
C PHE A 260 1.63 13.08 -21.84
N LEU A 261 0.67 12.16 -21.93
CA LEU A 261 0.92 10.73 -22.07
C LEU A 261 1.24 10.29 -23.51
N ASP A 262 1.10 11.17 -24.51
CA ASP A 262 1.13 10.85 -25.94
C ASP A 262 0.06 9.82 -26.35
N VAL A 263 -1.13 9.92 -25.73
CA VAL A 263 -2.31 9.11 -26.06
C VAL A 263 -3.32 9.99 -26.80
N PRO A 264 -3.94 9.53 -27.90
CA PRO A 264 -4.98 10.28 -28.60
C PRO A 264 -6.15 10.67 -27.69
N TRP A 265 -6.85 11.76 -28.02
CA TRP A 265 -8.08 12.11 -27.30
C TRP A 265 -9.20 11.10 -27.61
N ASN A 266 -9.91 10.66 -26.57
CA ASN A 266 -11.16 9.94 -26.70
C ASN A 266 -12.16 10.45 -25.66
N ASP A 267 -13.40 10.72 -26.07
CA ASP A 267 -14.44 11.29 -25.22
C ASP A 267 -14.87 10.34 -24.08
N ALA A 268 -14.68 9.03 -24.26
CA ALA A 268 -15.02 8.01 -23.27
C ALA A 268 -14.41 8.25 -21.88
N VAL A 269 -13.28 8.97 -21.79
CA VAL A 269 -12.64 9.32 -20.52
C VAL A 269 -13.49 10.22 -19.62
N LEU A 270 -14.51 10.88 -20.18
CA LEU A 270 -15.49 11.69 -19.44
C LEU A 270 -16.73 10.90 -19.01
N HIS A 271 -16.87 9.66 -19.50
CA HIS A 271 -18.03 8.78 -19.35
C HIS A 271 -17.64 7.44 -18.72
N HIS A 272 -16.68 7.45 -17.79
CA HIS A 272 -16.14 6.23 -17.17
C HIS A 272 -17.21 5.39 -16.47
N GLU A 273 -18.27 6.01 -15.95
CA GLU A 273 -19.38 5.35 -15.28
C GLU A 273 -20.18 4.44 -16.22
N GLU A 274 -20.20 4.76 -17.51
CA GLU A 274 -20.92 4.01 -18.54
C GLU A 274 -20.15 2.77 -19.00
N LEU A 275 -18.86 2.66 -18.66
CA LEU A 275 -17.95 1.61 -19.11
C LEU A 275 -17.53 0.62 -18.01
N ILE A 276 -18.19 0.68 -16.85
CA ILE A 276 -17.89 -0.21 -15.72
C ILE A 276 -18.29 -1.64 -16.04
N GLY A 277 -17.34 -2.57 -15.91
CA GLY A 277 -17.55 -4.00 -16.15
C GLY A 277 -17.73 -4.37 -17.62
N LYS A 278 -17.54 -3.43 -18.55
CA LYS A 278 -17.57 -3.70 -20.00
C LYS A 278 -16.19 -4.14 -20.51
N ALA A 279 -16.18 -4.92 -21.59
CA ALA A 279 -14.94 -5.31 -22.26
C ALA A 279 -14.17 -4.08 -22.75
N GLY A 280 -12.86 -4.02 -22.47
CA GLY A 280 -12.04 -2.84 -22.78
C GLY A 280 -12.43 -1.57 -22.00
N GLY A 281 -13.17 -1.72 -20.89
CA GLY A 281 -13.59 -0.61 -20.03
C GLY A 281 -13.05 -0.73 -18.60
N VAL A 282 -13.82 -0.23 -17.63
CA VAL A 282 -13.36 -0.05 -16.25
C VAL A 282 -13.63 -1.30 -15.41
N SER A 283 -12.57 -2.04 -15.05
CA SER A 283 -12.65 -3.13 -14.06
C SER A 283 -12.52 -2.60 -12.63
N LEU A 284 -13.43 -3.02 -11.73
CA LEU A 284 -13.46 -2.57 -10.34
C LEU A 284 -13.46 -3.75 -9.37
N SER A 285 -12.55 -3.74 -8.39
CA SER A 285 -12.58 -4.66 -7.26
C SER A 285 -13.73 -4.32 -6.30
N LYS A 286 -14.54 -5.32 -5.94
CA LYS A 286 -15.64 -5.17 -4.96
C LYS A 286 -15.16 -4.83 -3.54
N VAL A 287 -13.88 -5.07 -3.24
CA VAL A 287 -13.29 -4.85 -1.91
C VAL A 287 -12.41 -3.60 -1.84
N GLU A 288 -12.22 -2.89 -2.95
CA GLU A 288 -11.56 -1.59 -2.94
C GLU A 288 -12.47 -0.52 -2.31
N ARG A 289 -11.91 0.31 -1.42
CA ARG A 289 -12.67 1.30 -0.63
C ARG A 289 -13.20 2.49 -1.45
N SER A 290 -12.82 2.59 -2.72
CA SER A 290 -13.24 3.66 -3.62
C SER A 290 -14.34 3.24 -4.60
N THR A 291 -14.70 1.96 -4.64
CA THR A 291 -15.58 1.38 -5.66
C THR A 291 -16.98 1.99 -5.64
N ASP A 292 -17.58 2.17 -4.46
CA ASP A 292 -18.89 2.83 -4.28
C ASP A 292 -18.92 4.30 -4.75
N GLN A 293 -17.76 4.94 -4.87
CA GLN A 293 -17.67 6.33 -5.31
C GLN A 293 -17.39 6.44 -6.81
N VAL A 294 -16.52 5.58 -7.35
CA VAL A 294 -16.10 5.62 -8.76
C VAL A 294 -17.16 5.04 -9.71
N ILE A 295 -18.20 4.38 -9.20
CA ILE A 295 -19.37 4.00 -9.99
C ILE A 295 -20.26 5.18 -10.40
N LYS A 296 -20.03 6.35 -9.82
CA LYS A 296 -20.75 7.58 -10.11
C LYS A 296 -19.97 8.40 -11.14
N PRO A 297 -20.63 9.21 -11.98
CA PRO A 297 -19.93 10.18 -12.81
C PRO A 297 -19.12 11.16 -11.98
N VAL A 298 -18.16 11.83 -12.62
CA VAL A 298 -17.40 12.94 -12.01
C VAL A 298 -18.37 13.96 -11.41
N ASN A 299 -18.23 14.22 -10.11
CA ASN A 299 -19.09 15.11 -9.33
C ASN A 299 -18.29 15.85 -8.25
N VAL A 300 -18.85 16.95 -7.73
CA VAL A 300 -18.17 17.84 -6.77
C VAL A 300 -18.56 17.62 -5.31
N GLU A 301 -19.37 16.60 -4.99
CA GLU A 301 -19.84 16.40 -3.61
C GLU A 301 -18.68 16.28 -2.60
N ALA A 302 -17.55 15.72 -3.02
CA ALA A 302 -16.46 15.38 -2.12
C ALA A 302 -15.42 16.50 -1.91
N LEU A 303 -15.55 17.65 -2.57
CA LEU A 303 -14.57 18.75 -2.48
C LEU A 303 -14.34 19.22 -1.03
N SER A 304 -15.43 19.54 -0.33
CA SER A 304 -15.36 20.28 0.95
C SER A 304 -16.02 19.57 2.13
N LYS A 305 -16.30 18.26 2.02
CA LYS A 305 -16.94 17.46 3.12
C LYS A 305 -16.14 17.43 4.43
N TRP A 306 -14.85 17.77 4.38
CA TRP A 306 -13.95 17.81 5.53
C TRP A 306 -14.14 19.05 6.42
N VAL A 307 -14.77 20.11 5.91
CA VAL A 307 -14.93 21.38 6.62
C VAL A 307 -15.75 21.16 7.88
N GLY A 308 -15.27 21.71 9.00
CA GLY A 308 -15.90 21.56 10.32
C GLY A 308 -15.71 20.17 10.96
N LYS A 309 -14.91 19.27 10.39
CA LYS A 309 -14.65 17.92 10.94
C LYS A 309 -13.28 17.77 11.61
N ILE A 310 -12.39 18.74 11.43
CA ILE A 310 -11.03 18.73 11.98
C ILE A 310 -11.05 19.39 13.36
N PRO A 311 -10.45 18.77 14.40
CA PRO A 311 -10.34 19.37 15.73
C PRO A 311 -9.67 20.75 15.72
N ALA A 312 -10.15 21.65 16.58
CA ALA A 312 -9.73 23.06 16.59
C ALA A 312 -8.22 23.25 16.85
N ASP A 313 -7.61 22.41 17.69
CA ASP A 313 -6.16 22.45 17.94
C ASP A 313 -5.35 22.10 16.68
N VAL A 314 -5.84 21.16 15.86
CA VAL A 314 -5.23 20.76 14.59
C VAL A 314 -5.43 21.85 13.53
N VAL A 315 -6.59 22.50 13.50
CA VAL A 315 -6.84 23.64 12.61
C VAL A 315 -5.89 24.80 12.93
N ARG A 316 -5.72 25.13 14.22
CA ARG A 316 -4.79 26.18 14.66
C ARG A 316 -3.35 25.90 14.22
N ASP A 317 -2.92 24.65 14.31
CA ASP A 317 -1.54 24.26 14.03
C ASP A 317 -1.33 23.78 12.57
N MET A 318 -2.32 23.95 11.68
CA MET A 318 -2.37 23.34 10.36
C MET A 318 -1.12 23.61 9.50
N ALA A 319 -0.65 24.86 9.46
CA ALA A 319 0.52 25.27 8.70
C ALA A 319 1.82 24.60 9.19
N VAL A 320 1.90 24.29 10.50
CA VAL A 320 3.04 23.62 11.11
C VAL A 320 2.98 22.11 10.88
N ILE A 321 1.79 21.52 11.01
CA ILE A 321 1.58 20.07 10.81
C ILE A 321 1.77 19.68 9.34
N ALA A 322 1.28 20.52 8.42
CA ALA A 322 1.17 20.20 7.00
C ALA A 322 1.66 21.34 6.10
N PRO A 323 2.95 21.72 6.16
CA PRO A 323 3.52 22.79 5.33
C PRO A 323 3.43 22.52 3.82
N MET A 324 3.26 21.26 3.40
CA MET A 324 3.01 20.91 2.00
C MET A 324 1.69 21.48 1.47
N LEU A 325 0.71 21.81 2.33
CA LEU A 325 -0.52 22.48 1.87
C LEU A 325 -0.17 23.77 1.10
N SER A 326 0.60 24.67 1.72
CA SER A 326 1.02 25.92 1.09
C SER A 326 1.87 25.69 -0.15
N ARG A 327 2.82 24.74 -0.11
CA ARG A 327 3.68 24.40 -1.27
C ARG A 327 2.89 23.87 -2.47
N LEU A 328 1.72 23.30 -2.21
CA LEU A 328 0.81 22.75 -3.22
C LEU A 328 -0.34 23.71 -3.55
N GLY A 329 -0.29 24.97 -3.10
CA GLY A 329 -1.30 25.98 -3.40
C GLY A 329 -2.59 25.89 -2.59
N TYR A 330 -2.62 25.10 -1.51
CA TYR A 330 -3.73 25.09 -0.56
C TYR A 330 -3.42 26.03 0.60
N ASP A 331 -4.25 27.07 0.80
CA ASP A 331 -4.15 27.92 1.98
C ASP A 331 -4.43 27.08 3.25
N PRO A 332 -3.47 26.92 4.17
CA PRO A 332 -3.64 26.12 5.39
C PRO A 332 -4.59 26.79 6.40
N HIS A 333 -4.86 28.09 6.28
CA HIS A 333 -5.74 28.84 7.17
C HIS A 333 -7.18 28.97 6.63
N ALA A 334 -7.40 28.82 5.32
CA ALA A 334 -8.74 28.80 4.73
C ALA A 334 -9.50 27.49 5.02
N ASN A 335 -10.79 27.58 5.38
CA ASN A 335 -11.63 26.43 5.75
C ASN A 335 -13.03 26.50 5.10
N PRO A 336 -13.18 26.08 3.83
CA PRO A 336 -12.16 25.57 2.91
C PRO A 336 -11.50 26.69 2.08
N PRO A 337 -10.37 26.41 1.40
CA PRO A 337 -9.91 27.23 0.27
C PRO A 337 -10.97 27.31 -0.84
N ASN A 338 -10.92 28.38 -1.63
CA ASN A 338 -11.68 28.45 -2.88
C ASN A 338 -10.98 27.59 -3.95
N TYR A 339 -11.48 26.39 -4.18
CA TYR A 339 -10.93 25.48 -5.19
C TYR A 339 -11.28 25.88 -6.63
N GLY A 340 -12.24 26.78 -6.85
CA GLY A 340 -12.75 27.16 -8.17
C GLY A 340 -14.24 26.85 -8.35
N ARG A 341 -14.74 27.09 -9.57
CA ARG A 341 -16.15 26.83 -9.94
C ARG A 341 -16.20 25.71 -10.99
N PRO A 342 -17.12 24.73 -10.85
CA PRO A 342 -17.21 23.61 -11.76
C PRO A 342 -17.70 24.01 -13.15
N ASP A 343 -17.30 23.24 -14.15
CA ASP A 343 -17.91 23.29 -15.48
C ASP A 343 -19.40 22.89 -15.41
N PRO A 344 -20.28 23.42 -16.28
CA PRO A 344 -21.71 23.11 -16.26
C PRO A 344 -22.03 21.60 -16.30
N LYS A 345 -21.33 20.83 -17.15
CA LYS A 345 -21.51 19.37 -17.23
C LYS A 345 -21.26 18.65 -15.90
N VAL A 346 -20.34 19.15 -15.07
CA VAL A 346 -20.06 18.58 -13.75
C VAL A 346 -21.18 18.88 -12.76
N LEU A 347 -21.80 20.06 -12.85
CA LEU A 347 -22.98 20.40 -12.07
C LEU A 347 -24.15 19.47 -12.43
N ASP A 348 -24.37 19.23 -13.73
CA ASP A 348 -25.40 18.31 -14.21
C ASP A 348 -25.16 16.88 -13.70
N ASN A 349 -23.92 16.40 -13.78
CA ASN A 349 -23.53 15.12 -13.20
C ASN A 349 -23.80 15.05 -11.69
N THR A 350 -23.49 16.13 -10.98
CA THR A 350 -23.70 16.21 -9.53
C THR A 350 -25.19 16.17 -9.21
N ILE A 351 -26.04 16.88 -9.94
CA ILE A 351 -27.51 16.85 -9.79
C ILE A 351 -28.06 15.45 -10.07
N ARG A 352 -27.58 14.77 -11.12
CA ARG A 352 -27.94 13.39 -11.44
C ARG A 352 -27.64 12.44 -10.28
N VAL A 353 -26.43 12.55 -9.70
CA VAL A 353 -26.04 11.74 -8.53
C VAL A 353 -26.93 12.02 -7.32
N PHE A 354 -27.29 13.28 -7.07
CA PHE A 354 -28.19 13.64 -5.98
C PHE A 354 -29.58 13.01 -6.16
N LYS A 355 -30.18 13.14 -7.34
CA LYS A 355 -31.49 12.55 -7.67
C LYS A 355 -31.48 11.04 -7.48
N ASP A 356 -30.47 10.35 -8.01
CA ASP A 356 -30.34 8.89 -7.84
C ASP A 356 -30.22 8.49 -6.36
N SER A 357 -29.57 9.33 -5.55
CA SER A 357 -29.44 9.08 -4.10
C SER A 357 -30.73 9.27 -3.32
N GLU A 358 -31.61 10.17 -3.78
CA GLU A 358 -32.94 10.38 -3.18
C GLU A 358 -33.87 9.24 -3.56
N VAL A 359 -33.94 8.89 -4.85
CA VAL A 359 -34.72 7.75 -5.33
C VAL A 359 -34.31 6.46 -4.61
N ARG A 360 -33.01 6.20 -4.44
CA ARG A 360 -32.52 5.04 -3.67
C ARG A 360 -32.91 5.08 -2.20
N ARG A 361 -33.01 6.26 -1.58
CA ARG A 361 -33.47 6.41 -0.19
C ARG A 361 -34.97 6.17 -0.05
N GLU A 362 -35.76 6.60 -1.03
CA GLU A 362 -37.22 6.41 -1.07
C GLU A 362 -37.62 4.97 -1.41
N THR A 363 -36.84 4.29 -2.25
CA THR A 363 -37.08 2.89 -2.67
C THR A 363 -36.43 1.86 -1.74
N GLN A 364 -35.62 2.28 -0.77
CA GLN A 364 -35.12 1.38 0.27
C GLN A 364 -36.30 1.02 1.18
N PRO A 365 -36.72 -0.26 1.28
CA PRO A 365 -37.79 -0.61 2.19
C PRO A 365 -37.37 -0.15 3.58
N GLN A 366 -38.21 0.67 4.22
CA GLN A 366 -38.11 0.89 5.64
C GLN A 366 -38.14 -0.50 6.26
N LEU A 367 -36.99 -1.00 6.73
CA LEU A 367 -36.94 -1.99 7.79
C LEU A 367 -37.53 -1.27 9.00
N GLY A 368 -38.86 -1.19 8.99
CA GLY A 368 -39.68 -0.67 10.05
C GLY A 368 -39.35 -1.47 11.29
N ALA A 369 -39.35 -0.76 12.41
CA ALA A 369 -39.30 -1.30 13.74
C ALA A 369 -40.28 -2.49 13.87
N ALA A 370 -39.78 -3.71 13.69
CA ALA A 370 -40.39 -4.88 14.29
C ALA A 370 -40.13 -4.72 15.78
N GLY A 371 -41.18 -4.36 16.52
CA GLY A 371 -41.13 -4.16 17.96
C GLY A 371 -40.43 -5.33 18.65
N VAL A 372 -39.39 -5.00 19.41
CA VAL A 372 -38.87 -5.91 20.43
C VAL A 372 -39.98 -6.05 21.47
N PRO A 373 -40.51 -7.26 21.72
CA PRO A 373 -41.45 -7.44 22.83
C PRO A 373 -40.67 -7.26 24.13
N SER A 374 -41.15 -6.37 24.99
CA SER A 374 -40.68 -6.21 26.36
C SER A 374 -40.84 -7.55 27.11
N PRO A 375 -39.83 -8.05 27.85
CA PRO A 375 -40.01 -9.26 28.65
C PRO A 375 -40.92 -8.94 29.83
N GLN A 376 -42.12 -9.51 29.83
CA GLN A 376 -42.97 -9.57 31.02
C GLN A 376 -42.38 -10.59 32.00
N HIS A 377 -42.35 -10.19 33.27
CA HIS A 377 -42.08 -11.05 34.41
C HIS A 377 -43.05 -12.25 34.44
N THR A 378 -42.53 -13.46 34.34
CA THR A 378 -43.12 -14.63 34.98
C THR A 378 -42.01 -15.41 35.66
N GLY A 379 -41.99 -15.36 36.99
CA GLY A 379 -41.11 -16.20 37.79
C GLY A 379 -41.53 -17.66 37.72
N THR A 380 -40.55 -18.53 37.57
CA THR A 380 -40.58 -19.88 38.15
C THR A 380 -39.14 -20.26 38.48
N GLU A 381 -38.98 -20.56 39.76
CA GLU A 381 -37.77 -20.89 40.50
C GLU A 381 -37.41 -22.36 40.28
N VAL A 382 -36.16 -22.68 39.93
CA VAL A 382 -35.58 -24.02 40.16
C VAL A 382 -34.11 -23.86 40.56
N GLN A 383 -33.82 -24.38 41.76
CA GLN A 383 -32.57 -24.31 42.51
C GLN A 383 -31.39 -25.04 41.86
N TRP A 384 -30.16 -24.54 42.09
CA TRP A 384 -28.97 -25.39 42.25
C TRP A 384 -28.08 -24.91 43.40
N ASN A 385 -27.64 -25.89 44.18
CA ASN A 385 -27.12 -25.82 45.54
C ASN A 385 -25.64 -25.38 45.64
N ARG A 386 -25.28 -24.73 46.76
CA ARG A 386 -23.89 -24.47 47.19
C ARG A 386 -23.34 -25.65 47.98
N ASN A 387 -22.07 -26.01 47.74
CA ASN A 387 -21.01 -26.42 48.69
C ASN A 387 -19.83 -26.90 47.81
N THR A 388 -18.59 -26.41 47.95
CA THR A 388 -17.65 -26.69 49.06
C THR A 388 -16.58 -25.59 49.25
N TRP A 389 -16.25 -25.34 50.52
CA TRP A 389 -15.10 -24.59 51.06
C TRP A 389 -13.77 -25.37 50.82
N THR A 390 -12.55 -24.80 50.82
CA THR A 390 -11.81 -24.30 52.01
C THR A 390 -10.58 -23.39 51.72
N SER A 391 -10.41 -22.44 52.63
CA SER A 391 -9.27 -21.61 53.11
C SER A 391 -7.80 -21.88 52.69
N SER A 392 -7.02 -20.80 52.49
CA SER A 392 -6.10 -20.26 53.53
C SER A 392 -5.36 -18.99 53.08
N HIS A 393 -5.26 -18.04 54.01
CA HIS A 393 -4.52 -16.77 54.00
C HIS A 393 -3.11 -17.01 54.63
N PRO A 394 -2.09 -16.13 54.51
CA PRO A 394 -2.19 -14.78 55.09
C PRO A 394 -1.49 -13.60 54.37
N SER A 395 -2.05 -12.46 54.74
CA SER A 395 -1.63 -11.05 54.66
C SER A 395 -0.28 -10.70 55.30
N VAL A 396 0.27 -9.53 54.94
CA VAL A 396 0.84 -8.44 55.81
C VAL A 396 1.26 -7.30 54.84
N LEU A 397 0.55 -6.16 54.80
CA LEU A 397 0.84 -4.85 55.45
C LEU A 397 2.24 -4.27 55.08
N GLY A 398 2.43 -3.02 54.68
CA GLY A 398 1.61 -1.84 54.92
C GLY A 398 2.04 -0.58 54.15
N ARG A 399 1.41 0.51 54.58
CA ARG A 399 1.29 1.86 53.99
C ARG A 399 2.59 2.68 54.02
N GLY A 400 2.64 3.71 53.18
CA GLY A 400 3.53 4.87 53.37
C GLY A 400 3.41 5.93 52.28
N THR A 401 2.53 6.91 52.48
CA THR A 401 2.50 8.20 51.78
C THR A 401 3.59 9.14 52.30
N PHE A 402 4.33 9.89 51.46
CA PHE A 402 4.55 11.35 51.61
C PHE A 402 5.30 12.01 50.43
N GLN A 403 5.11 13.33 50.35
CA GLN A 403 5.42 14.36 49.34
C GLN A 403 6.90 14.79 49.18
N ARG A 404 7.15 15.45 48.01
CA ARG A 404 8.07 16.60 47.73
C ARG A 404 9.57 16.34 47.97
N SER A 405 10.56 16.96 47.30
CA SER A 405 10.68 18.08 46.36
C SER A 405 12.16 18.17 45.93
N HIS A 406 12.41 18.84 44.80
CA HIS A 406 13.59 19.66 44.45
C HIS A 406 15.00 19.06 44.27
N ASP A 407 15.47 19.31 43.04
CA ASP A 407 16.71 20.00 42.67
C ASP A 407 18.06 19.29 42.49
N HIS A 408 18.70 19.81 41.42
CA HIS A 408 20.13 19.98 41.16
C HIS A 408 20.94 18.93 40.36
N SER A 409 21.12 19.27 39.08
CA SER A 409 22.41 19.51 38.38
C SER A 409 23.53 18.46 38.42
N GLY A 410 24.07 18.14 37.24
CA GLY A 410 25.44 17.62 37.14
C GLY A 410 25.74 16.89 35.85
N THR A 411 26.23 17.62 34.85
CA THR A 411 27.00 17.12 33.70
C THR A 411 28.27 16.39 34.12
N PHE A 412 28.61 15.23 33.53
CA PHE A 412 29.87 15.01 32.76
C PHE A 412 30.06 13.56 32.27
N SER A 413 30.66 13.45 31.08
CA SER A 413 31.54 12.40 30.54
C SER A 413 31.07 10.94 30.40
N SER A 414 31.02 10.51 29.13
CA SER A 414 31.31 9.16 28.61
C SER A 414 32.68 8.62 29.08
N PRO A 415 32.85 7.29 29.13
CA PRO A 415 33.59 6.66 28.03
C PRO A 415 33.07 5.27 27.58
N GLU A 416 33.64 4.86 26.46
CA GLU A 416 33.51 3.63 25.69
C GLU A 416 33.39 2.32 26.50
N SER A 417 32.59 1.38 26.00
CA SER A 417 33.08 0.04 25.66
C SER A 417 31.99 -0.84 25.05
N ALA A 418 32.44 -1.66 24.11
CA ALA A 418 31.72 -2.65 23.34
C ALA A 418 30.95 -3.66 24.20
N THR A 419 29.81 -4.15 23.71
CA THR A 419 29.54 -5.61 23.64
C THR A 419 28.28 -5.95 22.82
N LEU A 420 28.51 -6.78 21.80
CA LEU A 420 27.79 -8.01 21.46
C LEU A 420 26.25 -8.05 21.47
N TRP A 421 25.72 -8.33 20.28
CA TRP A 421 24.35 -8.77 19.99
C TRP A 421 24.01 -10.11 20.67
N PRO A 422 22.70 -10.36 20.88
CA PRO A 422 22.13 -11.60 20.37
C PRO A 422 20.88 -11.35 19.51
N SER A 423 20.98 -11.74 18.24
CA SER A 423 19.87 -11.89 17.31
C SER A 423 19.03 -13.11 17.73
N MET A 424 17.82 -12.90 18.25
CA MET A 424 16.83 -13.98 18.35
C MET A 424 16.00 -14.04 17.06
N LEU A 425 16.23 -15.11 16.29
CA LEU A 425 15.25 -15.64 15.36
C LEU A 425 14.06 -16.16 16.16
N TYR A 426 12.86 -15.65 15.88
CA TYR A 426 11.63 -16.40 16.14
C TYR A 426 11.09 -16.93 14.82
N CYS A 427 11.20 -18.25 14.68
CA CYS A 427 10.54 -19.04 13.67
C CYS A 427 9.15 -19.41 14.22
N THR A 428 8.10 -18.94 13.56
CA THR A 428 6.71 -19.29 13.86
C THR A 428 6.44 -20.77 13.60
N LYS A 429 5.84 -21.46 14.58
CA LYS A 429 5.13 -22.73 14.37
C LYS A 429 3.82 -22.75 15.17
N LYS A 430 2.76 -23.02 14.39
CA LYS A 430 1.36 -23.33 14.71
C LYS A 430 0.47 -22.17 15.15
#